data_AF-A0A0D8ICB6-F1
#
_entry.id   AF-A0A0D8ICB6-F1
#
_cell.length_a   1.000
_cell.length_b   1.000
_cell.length_c   1.000
_cell.angle_alpha   90.00
_cell.angle_beta   90.00
_cell.angle_gamma   90.00
#
_symmetry.space_group_name_H-M   'P 1'
#
loop_
_entity.id
_entity.type
_entity.pdbx_description
1 polymer ?
#
loop_
_entity_poly.entity_id
_entity_poly.type
_entity_poly.pdbx_seq_one_letter_code
_entity_poly.pdbx_strand_id
1 'polypeptide(L)'
;MFYTKQLGKAFVEDCNYIGTDKFSHHRFYFHKRCVHILETLIYTGLVDWSKCSSNETRHSFGVPLFEGIYTDYIMFLKEEGMKPSTLCTYGRTVAYFLNYIETKGYKSIEDLCRGDVTDFILAMCKERWHPKCLGSYIPGMKKFLAMSKTSSIFIRELPSYMPRKKDIIEVYSDKEHEQLINYLNKSDISKRDKAICLLSIETGLRAIDISNLKLDDVDWKNEVIHLVQEKTNHAIDIPLRPSYR
;
A
#
# COMPACT_ATOMS: atom_id res chain seq x y z
N MET A 1 -21.18 -4.35 -29.70
CA MET A 1 -20.49 -3.90 -28.48
C MET A 1 -19.77 -5.11 -27.89
N PHE A 2 -18.42 -5.14 -27.90
CA PHE A 2 -17.63 -6.35 -27.60
C PHE A 2 -17.37 -6.59 -26.11
N TYR A 3 -17.74 -5.66 -25.23
CA TYR A 3 -17.52 -5.74 -23.79
C TYR A 3 -18.84 -5.97 -23.02
N THR A 4 -18.83 -6.88 -22.05
CA THR A 4 -19.91 -7.11 -21.08
C THR A 4 -19.34 -7.19 -19.66
N LYS A 5 -20.14 -6.86 -18.64
CA LYS A 5 -19.72 -7.01 -17.22
C LYS A 5 -19.31 -8.43 -16.87
N GLN A 6 -19.94 -9.43 -17.49
CA GLN A 6 -19.60 -10.84 -17.33
C GLN A 6 -18.20 -11.14 -17.88
N LEU A 7 -17.88 -10.62 -19.08
CA LEU A 7 -16.55 -10.76 -19.67
C LEU A 7 -15.49 -10.06 -18.82
N GLY A 8 -15.79 -8.87 -18.29
CA GLY A 8 -14.91 -8.17 -17.35
C GLY A 8 -14.63 -8.99 -16.10
N LYS A 9 -15.65 -9.62 -15.50
CA LYS A 9 -15.49 -10.48 -14.33
C LYS A 9 -14.63 -11.71 -14.64
N ALA A 10 -14.91 -12.41 -15.75
CA ALA A 10 -14.13 -13.57 -16.20
C ALA A 10 -12.66 -13.21 -16.46
N PHE A 11 -12.40 -12.04 -17.05
CA PHE A 11 -11.05 -11.54 -17.27
C PHE A 11 -10.30 -11.30 -15.95
N VAL A 12 -10.95 -10.73 -14.94
CA VAL A 12 -10.33 -10.53 -13.60
C VAL A 12 -10.05 -11.86 -12.90
N GLU A 13 -10.93 -12.86 -13.09
CA GLU A 13 -10.77 -14.20 -12.53
C GLU A 13 -9.61 -14.97 -13.19
N ASP A 14 -9.26 -14.68 -14.45
CA ASP A 14 -8.06 -15.19 -15.13
C ASP A 14 -6.77 -14.53 -14.59
N CYS A 15 -6.45 -14.84 -13.33
CA CYS A 15 -5.34 -14.22 -12.61
C CYS A 15 -4.23 -15.22 -12.24
N ASN A 16 -4.26 -16.44 -12.78
CA ASN A 16 -3.25 -17.46 -12.48
C ASN A 16 -1.98 -17.27 -13.33
N TYR A 17 -0.85 -17.77 -12.82
CA TYR A 17 0.38 -17.92 -13.60
C TYR A 17 0.18 -18.96 -14.70
N ILE A 18 0.67 -18.64 -15.90
CA ILE A 18 0.67 -19.58 -17.03
C ILE A 18 1.49 -20.81 -16.65
N GLY A 19 0.85 -21.98 -16.65
CA GLY A 19 1.49 -23.27 -16.44
C GLY A 19 1.64 -23.74 -14.98
N THR A 20 1.24 -22.95 -13.98
CA THR A 20 1.30 -23.41 -12.57
C THR A 20 -0.03 -23.34 -11.82
N ASP A 21 -1.09 -22.79 -12.43
CA ASP A 21 -2.42 -22.56 -11.83
C ASP A 21 -2.41 -21.82 -10.47
N LYS A 22 -1.25 -21.29 -10.07
CA LYS A 22 -1.09 -20.50 -8.86
C LYS A 22 -1.62 -19.10 -9.09
N PHE A 23 -2.36 -18.59 -8.11
CA PHE A 23 -2.85 -17.22 -8.10
C PHE A 23 -1.72 -16.18 -8.20
N SER A 24 -1.86 -15.20 -9.10
CA SER A 24 -0.95 -14.05 -9.24
C SER A 24 -1.65 -12.76 -8.82
N HIS A 25 -1.23 -12.21 -7.67
CA HIS A 25 -1.69 -10.91 -7.20
C HIS A 25 -1.48 -9.80 -8.24
N HIS A 26 -0.32 -9.80 -8.92
CA HIS A 26 -0.01 -8.79 -9.92
C HIS A 26 -1.02 -8.82 -11.08
N ARG A 27 -1.29 -10.01 -11.62
CA ARG A 27 -2.22 -10.21 -12.73
C ARG A 27 -3.65 -9.83 -12.33
N PHE A 28 -4.09 -10.26 -11.15
CA PHE A 28 -5.41 -9.89 -10.62
C PHE A 28 -5.62 -8.37 -10.56
N TYR A 29 -4.67 -7.63 -9.96
CA TYR A 29 -4.80 -6.18 -9.85
C TYR A 29 -4.65 -5.46 -11.20
N PHE A 30 -3.81 -5.98 -12.10
CA PHE A 30 -3.70 -5.46 -13.47
C PHE A 30 -5.01 -5.62 -14.23
N HIS A 31 -5.61 -6.82 -14.24
CA HIS A 31 -6.89 -7.08 -14.90
C HIS A 31 -8.01 -6.24 -14.29
N LYS A 32 -8.06 -6.13 -12.95
CA LYS A 32 -9.01 -5.28 -12.26
C LYS A 32 -8.89 -3.81 -12.67
N ARG A 33 -7.66 -3.31 -12.88
CA ARG A 33 -7.40 -1.95 -13.35
C ARG A 33 -7.87 -1.77 -14.80
N CYS A 34 -7.59 -2.73 -15.69
CA CYS A 34 -8.06 -2.70 -17.07
C CYS A 34 -9.60 -2.65 -17.15
N VAL A 35 -10.29 -3.50 -16.37
CA VAL A 35 -11.75 -3.51 -16.30
C VAL A 35 -12.28 -2.18 -15.80
N HIS A 36 -11.71 -1.64 -14.72
CA HIS A 36 -12.14 -0.35 -14.19
C HIS A 36 -11.98 0.78 -15.21
N ILE A 37 -10.84 0.85 -15.92
CA ILE A 37 -10.63 1.85 -16.98
C ILE A 37 -11.69 1.72 -18.09
N LEU A 38 -11.95 0.49 -18.56
CA LEU A 38 -12.95 0.24 -19.59
C LEU A 38 -14.35 0.61 -19.13
N GLU A 39 -14.75 0.21 -17.92
CA GLU A 39 -16.06 0.54 -17.37
C GLU A 39 -16.25 2.04 -17.19
N THR A 40 -15.25 2.75 -16.66
CA THR A 40 -15.30 4.21 -16.52
C THR A 40 -15.38 4.90 -17.88
N LEU A 41 -14.62 4.44 -18.87
CA LEU A 41 -14.68 4.97 -20.24
C LEU A 41 -16.07 4.76 -20.86
N ILE A 42 -16.66 3.58 -20.69
CA ILE A 42 -18.01 3.27 -21.20
C ILE A 42 -19.07 4.13 -20.51
N TYR A 43 -18.96 4.34 -19.19
CA TYR A 43 -19.96 5.06 -18.42
C TYR A 43 -19.86 6.58 -18.55
N THR A 44 -18.64 7.12 -18.57
CA THR A 44 -18.39 8.58 -18.53
C THR A 44 -17.90 9.16 -19.85
N GLY A 45 -17.44 8.34 -20.79
CA GLY A 45 -16.74 8.79 -22.00
C GLY A 45 -15.28 9.23 -21.76
N LEU A 46 -14.78 9.16 -20.53
CA LEU A 46 -13.43 9.58 -20.16
C LEU A 46 -12.63 8.43 -19.55
N VAL A 47 -11.32 8.41 -19.82
CA VAL A 47 -10.40 7.46 -19.18
C VAL A 47 -9.94 8.01 -17.84
N ASP A 48 -10.26 7.30 -16.76
CA ASP A 48 -9.73 7.61 -15.44
C ASP A 48 -8.35 6.98 -15.22
N TRP A 49 -7.31 7.78 -15.39
CA TRP A 49 -5.92 7.40 -15.12
C TRP A 49 -5.53 7.53 -13.64
N SER A 50 -6.43 7.96 -12.75
CA SER A 50 -6.17 8.07 -11.33
C SER A 50 -5.75 6.72 -10.75
N LYS A 51 -4.87 6.72 -9.76
CA LYS A 51 -4.49 5.48 -9.07
C LYS A 51 -5.77 4.86 -8.51
N CYS A 52 -6.11 3.64 -8.93
CA CYS A 52 -7.17 2.87 -8.28
C CYS A 52 -6.83 2.84 -6.79
N SER A 53 -7.60 3.56 -5.99
CA SER A 53 -7.45 3.51 -4.55
C SER A 53 -7.81 2.08 -4.16
N SER A 54 -6.79 1.30 -3.77
CA SER A 54 -6.99 0.05 -3.03
C SER A 54 -7.53 0.32 -1.60
N ASN A 55 -7.86 1.58 -1.32
CA ASN A 55 -7.78 2.16 0.01
C ASN A 55 -9.14 2.55 0.59
N GLU A 56 -10.21 2.49 -0.21
CA GLU A 56 -11.52 2.26 0.37
C GLU A 56 -11.55 0.82 0.87
N THR A 57 -11.07 0.63 2.09
CA THR A 57 -11.48 -0.52 2.89
C THR A 57 -12.99 -0.49 2.92
N ARG A 58 -13.63 -1.25 2.03
CA ARG A 58 -15.06 -1.54 2.13
C ARG A 58 -15.22 -2.43 3.35
N HIS A 59 -15.34 -1.79 4.50
CA HIS A 59 -15.90 -2.39 5.69
C HIS A 59 -17.39 -2.04 5.68
N SER A 60 -18.16 -2.93 6.27
CA SER A 60 -19.58 -2.71 6.51
C SER A 60 -19.80 -3.27 7.90
N PHE A 61 -20.13 -2.41 8.85
CA PHE A 61 -20.51 -2.84 10.18
C PHE A 61 -22.02 -3.07 10.19
N GLY A 62 -22.48 -4.18 10.76
CA GLY A 62 -23.89 -4.40 11.03
C GLY A 62 -24.38 -3.60 12.24
N VAL A 63 -23.45 -3.18 13.12
CA VAL A 63 -23.71 -2.31 14.27
C VAL A 63 -23.49 -0.84 13.89
N PRO A 64 -24.54 0.03 13.90
CA PRO A 64 -24.40 1.44 13.51
C PRO A 64 -23.41 2.25 14.34
N LEU A 65 -23.23 1.88 15.62
CA LEU A 65 -22.29 2.56 16.51
C LEU A 65 -20.84 2.42 16.05
N PHE A 66 -20.48 1.29 15.44
CA PHE A 66 -19.12 1.04 14.93
C PHE A 66 -18.78 1.92 13.73
N GLU A 67 -19.76 2.29 12.90
CA GLU A 67 -19.54 3.22 11.80
C GLU A 67 -19.15 4.62 12.31
N GLY A 68 -19.83 5.08 13.37
CA GLY A 68 -19.50 6.34 14.05
C GLY A 68 -18.09 6.30 14.65
N ILE A 69 -17.79 5.27 15.43
CA ILE A 69 -16.46 5.08 16.06
C ILE A 69 -15.34 5.01 15.01
N TYR A 70 -15.58 4.31 13.90
CA TYR A 70 -14.61 4.23 12.82
C TYR A 70 -14.39 5.59 12.16
N THR A 71 -15.47 6.32 11.87
CA THR A 71 -15.40 7.65 11.26
C THR A 71 -14.63 8.62 12.15
N ASP A 72 -14.92 8.64 13.45
CA ASP A 72 -14.23 9.46 14.44
C ASP A 72 -12.73 9.14 14.49
N TYR A 73 -12.36 7.85 14.44
CA TYR A 73 -10.96 7.44 14.40
C TYR A 73 -10.25 7.89 13.13
N ILE A 74 -10.89 7.78 11.96
CA ILE A 74 -10.32 8.26 10.69
C ILE A 74 -10.15 9.78 10.70
N MET A 75 -11.10 10.52 11.26
CA MET A 75 -10.98 11.97 11.42
C MET A 75 -9.81 12.33 12.35
N PHE A 76 -9.71 11.67 13.50
CA PHE A 76 -8.59 11.83 14.43
C PHE A 76 -7.22 11.62 13.74
N LEU A 77 -7.07 10.54 12.95
CA LEU A 77 -5.81 10.29 12.24
C LEU A 77 -5.50 11.35 11.16
N LYS A 78 -6.54 11.91 10.51
CA LYS A 78 -6.37 12.98 9.52
C LYS A 78 -5.92 14.27 10.19
N GLU A 79 -6.49 14.61 11.35
CA GLU A 79 -6.11 15.79 12.14
C GLU A 79 -4.67 15.71 12.64
N GLU A 80 -4.18 14.50 12.96
CA GLU A 80 -2.77 14.26 13.28
C GLU A 80 -1.83 14.36 12.05
N GLY A 81 -2.33 14.63 10.86
CA GLY A 81 -1.53 14.75 9.65
C GLY A 81 -0.97 13.42 9.12
N MET A 82 -1.64 12.31 9.40
CA MET A 82 -1.17 10.99 8.94
C MET A 82 -1.18 10.90 7.41
N LYS A 83 -0.10 10.33 6.86
CA LYS A 83 -0.01 10.07 5.41
C LYS A 83 -1.13 9.13 4.94
N PRO A 84 -1.64 9.27 3.71
CA PRO A 84 -2.73 8.44 3.20
C PRO A 84 -2.47 6.92 3.29
N SER A 85 -1.22 6.49 3.08
CA SER A 85 -0.83 5.07 3.20
C SER A 85 -0.90 4.55 4.65
N THR A 86 -0.47 5.38 5.61
CA THR A 86 -0.58 5.09 7.05
C THR A 86 -2.03 5.10 7.49
N LEU A 87 -2.81 6.12 7.09
CA LEU A 87 -4.24 6.23 7.36
C LEU A 87 -4.98 4.98 6.89
N CYS A 88 -4.70 4.52 5.67
CA CYS A 88 -5.30 3.30 5.12
C CYS A 88 -4.92 2.05 5.94
N THR A 89 -3.66 1.92 6.34
CA THR A 89 -3.19 0.77 7.12
C THR A 89 -3.82 0.73 8.51
N TYR A 90 -3.86 1.87 9.19
CA TYR A 90 -4.43 2.00 10.53
C TYR A 90 -5.96 1.86 10.50
N GLY A 91 -6.62 2.54 9.56
CA GLY A 91 -8.05 2.39 9.31
C GLY A 91 -8.42 0.93 9.04
N ARG A 92 -7.71 0.25 8.13
CA ARG A 92 -7.95 -1.18 7.87
C ARG A 92 -7.80 -2.05 9.12
N THR A 93 -6.81 -1.76 9.94
CA THR A 93 -6.57 -2.50 11.19
C THR A 93 -7.76 -2.37 12.14
N VAL A 94 -8.26 -1.15 12.36
CA VAL A 94 -9.40 -0.89 13.24
C VAL A 94 -10.70 -1.43 12.65
N ALA A 95 -10.92 -1.30 11.35
CA ALA A 95 -12.09 -1.89 10.70
C ALA A 95 -12.13 -3.41 10.91
N TYR A 96 -11.00 -4.10 10.81
CA TYR A 96 -10.96 -5.53 11.11
C TYR A 96 -11.22 -5.85 12.58
N PHE A 97 -10.73 -5.01 13.50
CA PHE A 97 -11.02 -5.18 14.92
C PHE A 97 -12.51 -5.02 15.24
N LEU A 98 -13.14 -3.96 14.71
CA LEU A 98 -14.57 -3.70 14.91
C LEU A 98 -15.43 -4.84 14.35
N ASN A 99 -15.12 -5.33 13.15
CA ASN A 99 -15.79 -6.51 12.60
C ASN A 99 -15.55 -7.77 13.47
N TYR A 100 -14.34 -7.95 14.00
CA TYR A 100 -14.04 -9.10 14.85
C TYR A 100 -14.88 -9.09 16.14
N ILE A 101 -14.96 -7.97 16.84
CA ILE A 101 -15.77 -7.89 18.07
C ILE A 101 -17.28 -7.94 17.76
N GLU A 102 -17.69 -7.47 16.59
CA GLU A 102 -19.06 -7.64 16.09
C GLU A 102 -19.41 -9.13 15.91
N THR A 103 -18.49 -9.95 15.39
CA THR A 103 -18.71 -11.41 15.27
C THR A 103 -18.82 -12.11 16.63
N LYS A 104 -18.31 -11.50 17.71
CA LYS A 104 -18.54 -11.95 19.09
C LYS A 104 -19.88 -11.50 19.66
N GLY A 105 -20.66 -10.70 18.91
CA GLY A 105 -21.96 -10.17 19.30
C GLY A 105 -21.90 -8.86 20.07
N TYR A 106 -20.73 -8.21 20.15
CA TYR A 106 -20.60 -6.93 20.85
C TYR A 106 -21.23 -5.80 20.04
N LYS A 107 -21.84 -4.86 20.75
CA LYS A 107 -22.51 -3.70 20.15
C LYS A 107 -21.81 -2.39 20.49
N SER A 108 -20.86 -2.43 21.43
CA SER A 108 -20.13 -1.28 21.92
C SER A 108 -18.68 -1.62 22.25
N ILE A 109 -17.82 -0.60 22.32
CA ILE A 109 -16.42 -0.75 22.76
C ILE A 109 -16.34 -0.99 24.28
N GLU A 110 -17.38 -0.57 25.01
CA GLU A 110 -17.57 -0.82 26.43
C GLU A 110 -17.79 -2.30 26.75
N ASP A 111 -18.22 -3.10 25.76
CA ASP A 111 -18.44 -4.55 25.91
C ASP A 111 -17.12 -5.36 25.89
N LEU A 112 -16.00 -4.71 25.59
CA LEU A 112 -14.70 -5.36 25.52
C LEU A 112 -14.33 -6.04 26.84
N CYS A 113 -13.93 -7.31 26.75
CA CYS A 113 -13.45 -8.12 27.84
C CYS A 113 -11.93 -8.30 27.76
N ARG A 114 -11.33 -8.66 28.90
CA ARG A 114 -9.90 -8.99 28.95
C ARG A 114 -9.61 -10.17 28.02
N GLY A 115 -8.57 -10.04 27.21
CA GLY A 115 -8.14 -11.03 26.23
C GLY A 115 -8.68 -10.78 24.83
N ASP A 116 -9.72 -9.95 24.63
CA ASP A 116 -10.31 -9.75 23.30
C ASP A 116 -9.32 -9.15 22.29
N VAL A 117 -8.47 -8.23 22.74
CA VAL A 117 -7.43 -7.63 21.88
C VAL A 117 -6.34 -8.66 21.58
N THR A 118 -5.97 -9.48 22.56
CA THR A 118 -5.01 -10.57 22.37
C THR A 118 -5.53 -11.59 21.35
N ASP A 119 -6.76 -12.06 21.53
CA ASP A 119 -7.40 -13.04 20.66
C ASP A 119 -7.57 -12.50 19.24
N PHE A 120 -7.95 -11.22 19.09
CA PHE A 120 -8.00 -10.57 17.79
C PHE A 120 -6.65 -10.64 17.08
N ILE A 121 -5.56 -10.27 17.75
CA ILE A 121 -4.22 -10.28 17.15
C ILE A 121 -3.82 -11.70 16.74
N LEU A 122 -4.14 -12.70 17.58
CA LEU A 122 -3.90 -14.11 17.27
C LEU A 122 -4.72 -14.60 16.06
N ALA A 123 -6.00 -14.23 15.97
CA ALA A 123 -6.86 -14.54 14.84
C ALA A 123 -6.29 -13.93 13.54
N MET A 124 -5.90 -12.65 13.59
CA MET A 124 -5.32 -11.97 12.43
C MET A 124 -3.99 -12.58 12.02
N CYS A 125 -3.14 -13.02 12.95
CA CYS A 125 -1.89 -13.71 12.64
C CYS A 125 -2.12 -15.06 11.94
N LYS A 126 -3.22 -15.74 12.24
CA LYS A 126 -3.60 -17.01 11.60
C LYS A 126 -4.17 -16.81 10.21
N GLU A 127 -4.98 -15.77 10.02
CA GLU A 127 -5.79 -15.64 8.80
C GLU A 127 -5.22 -14.66 7.77
N ARG A 128 -4.54 -13.59 8.20
CA ARG A 128 -4.31 -12.41 7.33
C ARG A 128 -2.93 -11.79 7.44
N TRP A 129 -2.34 -11.77 8.62
CA TRP A 129 -1.13 -11.01 8.90
C TRP A 129 0.04 -11.93 9.15
N HIS A 130 1.12 -11.70 8.40
CA HIS A 130 2.39 -12.31 8.77
C HIS A 130 2.86 -11.71 10.11
N PRO A 131 3.26 -12.51 11.12
CA PRO A 131 3.66 -12.00 12.44
C PRO A 131 4.76 -10.93 12.38
N LYS A 132 5.67 -11.07 11.40
CA LYS A 132 6.75 -10.10 11.18
C LYS A 132 6.30 -8.72 10.63
N CYS A 133 5.04 -8.59 10.24
CA CYS A 133 4.42 -7.36 9.72
C CYS A 133 3.55 -6.65 10.75
N LEU A 134 3.38 -7.21 11.95
CA LEU A 134 2.56 -6.63 13.00
C LEU A 134 2.96 -5.18 13.30
N GLY A 135 4.23 -4.81 13.11
CA GLY A 135 4.76 -3.48 13.40
C GLY A 135 4.08 -2.36 12.61
N SER A 136 3.40 -2.71 11.51
CA SER A 136 2.61 -1.77 10.70
C SER A 136 1.18 -1.60 11.18
N TYR A 137 0.63 -2.53 11.97
CA TYR A 137 -0.77 -2.55 12.40
C TYR A 137 -0.95 -2.11 13.85
N ILE A 138 -0.10 -2.64 14.75
CA ILE A 138 -0.22 -2.41 16.20
C ILE A 138 -0.13 -0.93 16.61
N PRO A 139 0.70 -0.06 15.99
CA PRO A 139 0.68 1.36 16.30
C PRO A 139 -0.68 2.03 16.03
N GLY A 140 -1.35 1.65 14.93
CA GLY A 140 -2.71 2.11 14.63
C GLY A 140 -3.70 1.64 15.69
N MET A 141 -3.64 0.35 16.03
CA MET A 141 -4.47 -0.23 17.08
C MET A 141 -4.27 0.45 18.45
N LYS A 142 -3.02 0.76 18.80
CA LYS A 142 -2.68 1.50 20.02
C LYS A 142 -3.31 2.89 20.04
N LYS A 143 -3.24 3.62 18.92
CA LYS A 143 -3.87 4.94 18.79
C LYS A 143 -5.38 4.86 18.98
N PHE A 144 -6.03 3.86 18.36
CA PHE A 144 -7.46 3.63 18.50
C PHE A 144 -7.86 3.36 19.94
N LEU A 145 -7.21 2.40 20.60
CA LEU A 145 -7.50 2.06 22.00
C LEU A 145 -7.24 3.24 22.95
N ALA A 146 -6.34 4.15 22.62
CA ALA A 146 -6.05 5.34 23.41
C ALA A 146 -7.11 6.46 23.30
N MET A 147 -8.06 6.39 22.36
CA MET A 147 -9.06 7.45 22.16
C MET A 147 -10.08 7.54 23.29
N SER A 148 -10.36 6.44 23.99
CA SER A 148 -11.30 6.43 25.11
C SER A 148 -10.64 5.91 26.39
N LYS A 149 -11.05 6.44 27.54
CA LYS A 149 -10.57 5.96 28.85
C LYS A 149 -10.91 4.49 29.05
N THR A 150 -12.09 4.05 28.62
CA THR A 150 -12.57 2.68 28.73
C THR A 150 -11.71 1.71 27.92
N SER A 151 -11.38 2.04 26.67
CA SER A 151 -10.56 1.16 25.82
C SER A 151 -9.07 1.20 26.13
N SER A 152 -8.58 2.27 26.76
CA SER A 152 -7.13 2.47 26.99
C SER A 152 -6.50 1.39 27.87
N ILE A 153 -7.28 0.72 28.73
CA ILE A 153 -6.82 -0.38 29.58
C ILE A 153 -6.31 -1.57 28.76
N PHE A 154 -6.87 -1.79 27.56
CA PHE A 154 -6.52 -2.91 26.68
C PHE A 154 -5.25 -2.68 25.88
N ILE A 155 -4.64 -1.49 25.93
CA ILE A 155 -3.32 -1.24 25.32
C ILE A 155 -2.27 -2.21 25.88
N ARG A 156 -2.42 -2.65 27.13
CA ARG A 156 -1.53 -3.61 27.79
C ARG A 156 -1.57 -5.00 27.18
N GLU A 157 -2.64 -5.33 26.44
CA GLU A 157 -2.79 -6.59 25.72
C GLU A 157 -2.08 -6.58 24.36
N LEU A 158 -1.70 -5.40 23.86
CA LEU A 158 -0.93 -5.32 22.63
C LEU A 158 0.48 -5.92 22.85
N PRO A 159 1.01 -6.67 21.88
CA PRO A 159 2.36 -7.22 21.98
C PRO A 159 3.39 -6.12 22.22
N SER A 160 4.17 -6.27 23.28
CA SER A 160 5.28 -5.37 23.61
C SER A 160 6.49 -5.58 22.70
N TYR A 161 6.68 -6.81 22.22
CA TYR A 161 7.72 -7.17 21.27
C TYR A 161 7.11 -7.69 19.98
N MET A 162 7.70 -7.23 18.88
CA MET A 162 7.19 -7.44 17.54
C MET A 162 8.32 -8.01 16.70
N PRO A 163 8.24 -9.28 16.29
CA PRO A 163 9.29 -9.87 15.48
C PRO A 163 9.42 -9.04 14.20
N ARG A 164 10.65 -8.65 13.84
CA ARG A 164 10.88 -7.89 12.61
C ARG A 164 11.26 -8.83 11.49
N LYS A 165 10.77 -8.54 10.29
CA LYS A 165 11.22 -9.20 9.06
C LYS A 165 12.65 -8.78 8.79
N LYS A 166 13.61 -9.66 9.08
CA LYS A 166 15.02 -9.52 8.76
C LYS A 166 15.35 -10.47 7.61
N ASP A 167 14.77 -10.21 6.46
CA ASP A 167 15.17 -10.92 5.26
C ASP A 167 16.40 -10.19 4.72
N ILE A 168 17.45 -10.94 4.41
CA ILE A 168 18.58 -10.40 3.68
C ILE A 168 18.10 -10.19 2.25
N ILE A 169 18.02 -8.94 1.83
CA ILE A 169 17.69 -8.61 0.44
C ILE A 169 18.92 -8.94 -0.38
N GLU A 170 18.78 -9.90 -1.30
CA GLU A 170 19.83 -10.19 -2.27
C GLU A 170 20.10 -8.93 -3.11
N VAL A 171 21.37 -8.55 -3.19
CA VAL A 171 21.84 -7.42 -3.99
C VAL A 171 22.43 -7.95 -5.28
N TYR A 172 22.32 -7.17 -6.36
CA TYR A 172 22.95 -7.52 -7.62
C TYR A 172 24.46 -7.63 -7.44
N SER A 173 25.02 -8.73 -7.96
CA SER A 173 26.47 -8.85 -8.17
C SER A 173 26.95 -7.89 -9.25
N ASP A 174 28.25 -7.59 -9.26
CA ASP A 174 28.85 -6.72 -10.29
C ASP A 174 28.57 -7.24 -11.71
N LYS A 175 28.60 -8.58 -11.89
CA LYS A 175 28.27 -9.22 -13.15
C LYS A 175 26.81 -9.00 -13.57
N GLU A 176 25.86 -9.13 -12.64
CA GLU A 176 24.45 -8.88 -12.93
C GLU A 176 24.20 -7.40 -13.23
N HIS A 177 24.91 -6.50 -12.52
CA HIS A 177 24.87 -5.08 -12.78
C HIS A 177 25.35 -4.77 -14.20
N GLU A 178 26.51 -5.31 -14.62
CA GLU A 178 27.03 -5.14 -15.98
C GLU A 178 26.08 -5.70 -17.04
N GLN A 179 25.49 -6.87 -16.78
CA GLN A 179 24.49 -7.46 -17.68
C GLN A 179 23.26 -6.57 -17.82
N LEU A 180 22.77 -6.01 -16.72
CA LEU A 180 21.64 -5.10 -16.71
C LEU A 180 21.93 -3.82 -17.51
N ILE A 181 23.07 -3.17 -17.28
CA ILE A 181 23.47 -1.97 -18.03
C ILE A 181 23.64 -2.29 -19.53
N ASN A 182 24.27 -3.42 -19.86
CA ASN A 182 24.42 -3.86 -21.25
C ASN A 182 23.05 -4.11 -21.91
N TYR A 183 22.12 -4.72 -21.19
CA TYR A 183 20.75 -4.92 -21.67
C TYR A 183 20.06 -3.57 -21.91
N LEU A 184 20.10 -2.64 -20.95
CA LEU A 184 19.51 -1.31 -21.10
C LEU A 184 20.09 -0.51 -22.28
N ASN A 185 21.34 -0.78 -22.67
CA ASN A 185 21.99 -0.12 -23.81
C ASN A 185 21.69 -0.76 -25.17
N LYS A 186 21.47 -2.08 -25.23
CA LYS A 186 21.33 -2.83 -26.48
C LYS A 186 19.89 -3.25 -26.80
N SER A 187 19.01 -3.24 -25.82
CA SER A 187 17.62 -3.68 -25.98
C SER A 187 16.76 -2.60 -26.62
N ASP A 188 15.69 -3.03 -27.30
CA ASP A 188 14.68 -2.17 -27.91
C ASP A 188 13.61 -1.74 -26.87
N ILE A 189 14.06 -1.37 -25.66
CA ILE A 189 13.17 -0.85 -24.62
C ILE A 189 12.86 0.62 -24.87
N SER A 190 11.72 1.08 -24.36
CA SER A 190 11.36 2.49 -24.47
C SER A 190 12.40 3.37 -23.75
N LYS A 191 12.68 4.56 -24.31
CA LYS A 191 13.57 5.56 -23.68
C LYS A 191 13.13 5.89 -22.25
N ARG A 192 11.82 5.89 -22.01
CA ARG A 192 11.23 6.11 -20.68
C ARG A 192 11.64 5.02 -19.71
N ASP A 193 11.43 3.75 -20.06
CA ASP A 193 11.71 2.64 -19.14
C ASP A 193 13.22 2.51 -18.90
N LYS A 194 14.05 2.78 -19.93
CA LYS A 194 15.50 2.91 -19.80
C LYS A 194 15.88 3.98 -18.76
N ALA A 195 15.33 5.19 -18.88
CA ALA A 195 15.61 6.28 -17.94
C ALA A 195 15.17 5.95 -16.51
N ILE A 196 13.99 5.32 -16.33
CA ILE A 196 13.50 4.89 -15.01
C ILE A 196 14.46 3.88 -14.37
N CYS A 197 14.93 2.89 -15.15
CA CYS A 197 15.89 1.89 -14.66
C CYS A 197 17.23 2.53 -14.26
N LEU A 198 17.79 3.38 -15.13
CA LEU A 198 19.06 4.07 -14.86
C LEU A 198 18.99 4.97 -13.63
N LEU A 199 17.92 5.77 -13.51
CA LEU A 199 17.69 6.58 -12.32
C LEU A 199 17.62 5.70 -11.07
N SER A 200 16.88 4.60 -11.11
CA SER A 200 16.74 3.70 -9.96
C SER A 200 18.08 3.11 -9.51
N ILE A 201 18.90 2.64 -10.46
CA ILE A 201 20.16 1.94 -10.18
C ILE A 201 21.25 2.93 -9.71
N GLU A 202 21.34 4.10 -10.33
CA GLU A 202 22.45 5.03 -10.08
C GLU A 202 22.21 5.97 -8.90
N THR A 203 20.95 6.27 -8.58
CA THR A 203 20.61 7.23 -7.52
C THR A 203 20.11 6.56 -6.25
N GLY A 204 19.61 5.32 -6.33
CA GLY A 204 18.93 4.65 -5.23
C GLY A 204 17.61 5.33 -4.80
N LEU A 205 17.04 6.19 -5.65
CA LEU A 205 15.75 6.81 -5.40
C LEU A 205 14.63 5.79 -5.22
N ARG A 206 13.65 6.11 -4.36
CA ARG A 206 12.48 5.25 -4.19
C ARG A 206 11.60 5.37 -5.43
N ALA A 207 10.93 4.27 -5.78
CA ALA A 207 10.02 4.24 -6.93
C ALA A 207 8.96 5.36 -6.91
N ILE A 208 8.44 5.72 -5.72
CA ILE A 208 7.46 6.82 -5.59
C ILE A 208 8.07 8.18 -5.95
N ASP A 209 9.32 8.42 -5.58
CA ASP A 209 10.04 9.66 -5.85
C ASP A 209 10.32 9.77 -7.36
N ILE A 210 10.80 8.68 -8.00
CA ILE A 210 11.01 8.62 -9.46
C ILE A 210 9.68 8.82 -10.20
N SER A 211 8.59 8.20 -9.75
CA SER A 211 7.29 8.31 -10.42
C SER A 211 6.64 9.69 -10.33
N ASN A 212 7.05 10.50 -9.36
CA ASN A 212 6.52 11.84 -9.13
C ASN A 212 7.42 12.95 -9.70
N LEU A 213 8.58 12.59 -10.25
CA LEU A 213 9.54 13.53 -10.83
C LEU A 213 8.90 14.35 -11.95
N LYS A 214 9.14 15.66 -11.94
CA LYS A 214 8.71 16.61 -12.96
C LYS A 214 9.90 17.13 -13.74
N LEU A 215 9.63 17.67 -14.93
CA LEU A 215 10.68 18.32 -15.73
C LEU A 215 11.25 19.56 -15.02
N ASP A 216 10.42 20.26 -14.26
CA ASP A 216 10.82 21.45 -13.49
C ASP A 216 11.68 21.11 -12.27
N ASP A 217 11.70 19.84 -11.84
CA ASP A 217 12.61 19.37 -10.79
C ASP A 217 14.05 19.22 -11.31
N VAL A 218 14.25 19.31 -12.63
CA VAL A 218 15.55 19.16 -13.28
C VAL A 218 16.12 20.53 -13.66
N ASP A 219 17.18 20.94 -12.96
CA ASP A 219 18.02 22.06 -13.35
C ASP A 219 18.98 21.62 -14.46
N TRP A 220 18.57 21.81 -15.71
CA TRP A 220 19.36 21.48 -16.89
C TRP A 220 20.64 22.30 -17.02
N LYS A 221 20.70 23.50 -16.41
CA LYS A 221 21.88 24.37 -16.49
C LYS A 221 22.97 23.90 -15.54
N ASN A 222 22.58 23.50 -14.33
CA ASN A 222 23.50 23.04 -13.30
C ASN A 222 23.65 21.51 -13.29
N GLU A 223 22.91 20.81 -14.14
CA GLU A 223 22.89 19.34 -14.24
C GLU A 223 22.51 18.67 -12.91
N VAL A 224 21.44 19.15 -12.25
CA VAL A 224 20.99 18.65 -10.95
C VAL A 224 19.49 18.39 -10.94
N ILE A 225 19.07 17.33 -10.27
CA ILE A 225 17.68 17.05 -9.92
C ILE A 225 17.44 17.48 -8.47
N HIS A 226 16.50 18.39 -8.25
CA HIS A 226 16.07 18.84 -6.94
C HIS A 226 14.77 18.13 -6.56
N LEU A 227 14.74 17.41 -5.44
CA LEU A 227 13.53 16.72 -5.01
C LEU A 227 13.34 16.71 -3.50
N VAL A 228 12.08 16.74 -3.07
CA VAL A 228 11.70 16.45 -1.69
C VAL A 228 11.13 15.04 -1.64
N GLN A 229 11.82 14.14 -0.94
CA GLN A 229 11.43 12.73 -0.88
C GLN A 229 10.02 12.57 -0.27
N GLU A 230 9.14 11.80 -0.92
CA GLU A 230 7.75 11.64 -0.49
C GLU A 230 7.69 11.05 0.91
N LYS A 231 8.49 10.01 1.20
CA LYS A 231 8.39 9.26 2.45
C LYS A 231 8.92 10.02 3.67
N THR A 232 10.04 10.72 3.52
CA THR A 232 10.79 11.34 4.62
C THR A 232 10.63 12.85 4.68
N ASN A 233 10.08 13.48 3.63
CA ASN A 233 10.01 14.92 3.46
C ASN A 233 11.39 15.61 3.51
N HIS A 234 12.45 14.89 3.14
CA HIS A 234 13.81 15.40 3.10
C HIS A 234 14.14 15.89 1.69
N ALA A 235 14.61 17.12 1.59
CA ALA A 235 15.13 17.68 0.34
C ALA A 235 16.49 17.05 0.01
N ILE A 236 16.66 16.60 -1.24
CA ILE A 236 17.94 16.09 -1.74
C ILE A 236 18.18 16.63 -3.14
N ASP A 237 19.46 16.86 -3.42
CA ASP A 237 19.96 17.28 -4.73
C ASP A 237 20.79 16.13 -5.33
N ILE A 238 20.46 15.74 -6.55
CA ILE A 238 21.09 14.60 -7.23
C ILE A 238 21.73 15.09 -8.52
N PRO A 239 23.06 14.98 -8.70
CA PRO A 239 23.69 15.36 -9.95
C PRO A 239 23.26 14.42 -11.09
N LEU A 240 22.97 14.99 -12.26
CA LEU A 240 22.79 14.26 -13.50
C LEU A 240 24.14 13.67 -13.93
N ARG A 241 24.14 12.36 -14.17
CA ARG A 241 25.31 11.63 -14.64
C ARG A 241 25.29 11.52 -16.16
N PRO A 242 26.47 11.43 -16.82
CA PRO A 242 26.55 11.26 -18.27
C PRO A 242 25.81 10.03 -18.81
N SER A 243 25.68 8.99 -17.99
CA SER A 243 24.92 7.77 -18.27
C SER A 243 23.43 7.98 -18.50
N TYR A 244 22.87 9.13 -18.10
CA TYR A 244 21.46 9.48 -18.33
C TYR A 244 21.18 10.10 -19.71
N ARG A 245 22.22 10.44 -20.50
CA ARG A 245 22.10 11.01 -21.84
C ARG A 245 21.91 9.92 -22.91
#